data_AF-A0A318ALX0-F1
#
_entry.id   AF-A0A318ALX0-F1
#
_cell.length_a   1.000
_cell.length_b   1.000
_cell.length_c   1.000
_cell.angle_alpha   90.00
_cell.angle_beta   90.00
_cell.angle_gamma   90.00
#
_symmetry.space_group_name_H-M   'P 1'
#
loop_
_entity.id
_entity.type
_entity.pdbx_description
1 polymer ?
#
loop_
_entity_poly.entity_id
_entity_poly.type
_entity_poly.pdbx_seq_one_letter_code
_entity_poly.pdbx_strand_id
1 'polypeptide(L)'
;MSSKTSNLDVQRRLGGRLILTLTSVMAPIVIGARFLVGEHVLGIAIAAVMTAALAAGAVLQRGETQTGRILSGVALMAQVSLLVAALDGHAWQIDMHMAYFAALALLVVYCDWTVIAAAAATVAVHHLSLSYLLPAAVFPGSASLGRVLVHAVILIVEAGALIMATQGLHRVIGLAERARAKAEEAMQEAREADAAADHARRSEEEGRIAHAAVQAAAERQRADMVDALAQSLSRLAKGDLSVRLVEQFSESYEQLRADFNQAAVKLADALAVIDERAGGVRRGSDQIADAASNLSRRTEQQAANLAETASAMDEITATVGQTADGARKAAAVVAR
;
A
#
# COMPACT_ATOMS: atom_id res chain seq x y z
N MET A 1 -24.29 12.05 -9.81
CA MET A 1 -23.24 13.09 -9.84
C MET A 1 -23.82 14.34 -9.19
N SER A 2 -23.46 14.60 -7.93
CA SER A 2 -23.88 15.81 -7.23
C SER A 2 -23.20 17.00 -7.91
N SER A 3 -23.99 17.89 -8.55
CA SER A 3 -23.49 19.13 -9.11
C SER A 3 -22.84 19.94 -7.99
N LYS A 4 -21.50 19.94 -7.92
CA LYS A 4 -20.74 20.82 -7.01
C LYS A 4 -21.16 22.26 -7.36
N THR A 5 -21.96 22.89 -6.50
CA THR A 5 -22.30 24.31 -6.61
C THR A 5 -21.01 25.12 -6.57
N SER A 6 -20.76 25.95 -7.58
CA SER A 6 -19.59 26.83 -7.57
C SER A 6 -19.66 27.82 -6.40
N ASN A 7 -18.52 28.22 -5.86
CA ASN A 7 -18.40 29.30 -4.88
C ASN A 7 -19.03 30.60 -5.41
N LEU A 8 -19.02 30.84 -6.72
CA LEU A 8 -19.72 31.97 -7.34
C LEU A 8 -21.23 31.88 -7.17
N ASP A 9 -21.81 30.68 -7.30
CA ASP A 9 -23.25 30.48 -7.15
C ASP A 9 -23.68 30.63 -5.70
N VAL A 10 -22.85 30.15 -4.76
CA VAL A 10 -23.05 30.39 -3.32
C VAL A 10 -23.05 31.88 -3.01
N GLN A 11 -22.05 32.61 -3.53
CA GLN A 11 -21.94 34.05 -3.34
C GLN A 11 -23.14 34.81 -3.94
N ARG A 12 -23.60 34.41 -5.13
CA ARG A 12 -24.79 34.99 -5.78
C ARG A 12 -26.08 34.74 -5.01
N ARG A 13 -26.25 33.54 -4.44
CA ARG A 13 -27.41 33.21 -3.57
C ARG A 13 -27.39 34.04 -2.28
N LEU A 14 -26.22 34.21 -1.67
CA LEU A 14 -26.04 35.09 -0.52
C LEU A 14 -26.42 36.53 -0.87
N GLY A 15 -25.92 37.02 -2.01
CA GLY A 15 -26.30 38.33 -2.57
C GLY A 15 -27.80 38.47 -2.78
N GLY A 16 -28.44 37.45 -3.36
CA GLY A 16 -29.89 37.38 -3.54
C GLY A 16 -30.66 37.61 -2.24
N ARG A 17 -30.28 36.90 -1.17
CA ARG A 17 -30.90 37.04 0.14
C ARG A 17 -30.66 38.41 0.75
N LEU A 18 -29.43 38.92 0.68
CA LEU A 18 -29.09 40.25 1.19
C LEU A 18 -29.91 41.36 0.51
N ILE A 19 -29.97 41.36 -0.81
CA ILE A 19 -30.71 42.38 -1.58
C ILE A 19 -32.22 42.24 -1.35
N LEU A 20 -32.74 41.02 -1.23
CA LEU A 20 -34.14 40.80 -0.86
C LEU A 20 -34.46 41.38 0.52
N THR A 21 -33.62 41.10 1.52
CA THR A 21 -33.80 41.66 2.86
C THR A 21 -33.73 43.18 2.83
N LEU A 22 -32.75 43.74 2.13
CA LEU A 22 -32.57 45.19 2.04
C LEU A 22 -33.77 45.87 1.36
N THR A 23 -34.20 45.39 0.20
CA THR A 23 -35.38 45.92 -0.51
C THR A 23 -36.65 45.81 0.32
N SER A 24 -36.83 44.70 1.04
CA SER A 24 -37.99 44.50 1.92
C SER A 24 -37.98 45.42 3.14
N VAL A 25 -36.81 45.66 3.75
CA VAL A 25 -36.64 46.58 4.88
C VAL A 25 -36.78 48.04 4.46
N MET A 26 -36.38 48.39 3.25
CA MET A 26 -36.54 49.75 2.75
C MET A 26 -38.02 50.13 2.51
N ALA A 27 -38.92 49.18 2.25
CA ALA A 27 -40.35 49.48 2.07
C ALA A 27 -41.00 50.20 3.28
N PRO A 28 -40.91 49.69 4.52
CA PRO A 28 -41.41 50.41 5.68
C PRO A 28 -40.62 51.70 5.97
N ILE A 29 -39.32 51.77 5.65
CA ILE A 29 -38.52 53.01 5.80
C ILE A 29 -39.06 54.11 4.88
N VAL A 30 -39.36 53.79 3.62
CA VAL A 30 -39.96 54.72 2.64
C VAL A 30 -41.32 55.24 3.13
N ILE A 31 -42.17 54.34 3.65
CA ILE A 31 -43.49 54.69 4.20
C ILE A 31 -43.34 55.61 5.41
N GLY A 32 -42.44 55.27 6.34
CA GLY A 32 -42.14 56.08 7.52
C GLY A 32 -41.59 57.46 7.16
N ALA A 33 -40.70 57.53 6.17
CA ALA A 33 -40.17 58.80 5.67
C ALA A 33 -41.29 59.69 5.12
N ARG A 34 -42.24 59.15 4.33
CA ARG A 34 -43.36 59.95 3.82
C ARG A 34 -44.29 60.42 4.94
N PHE A 35 -44.51 59.58 5.94
CA PHE A 35 -45.32 59.95 7.10
C PHE A 35 -44.67 61.09 7.91
N LEU A 36 -43.34 61.07 8.08
CA LEU A 36 -42.59 62.14 8.77
C LEU A 36 -42.70 63.51 8.07
N VAL A 37 -42.83 63.52 6.74
CA VAL A 37 -43.04 64.76 5.96
C VAL A 37 -44.47 65.31 6.12
N GLY A 38 -45.41 64.52 6.67
CA GLY A 38 -46.78 64.97 6.97
C GLY A 38 -47.74 64.92 5.78
N GLU A 39 -47.41 64.13 4.76
CA GLU A 39 -48.08 64.11 3.47
C GLU A 39 -48.80 62.77 3.18
N HIS A 40 -49.60 62.71 2.11
CA HIS A 40 -50.34 61.48 1.76
C HIS A 40 -49.42 60.29 1.48
N VAL A 41 -49.61 59.21 2.25
CA VAL A 41 -48.74 58.02 2.26
C VAL A 41 -49.16 56.94 1.26
N LEU A 42 -50.45 56.89 0.89
CA LEU A 42 -51.04 55.73 0.20
C LEU A 42 -50.34 55.39 -1.13
N GLY A 43 -50.08 56.38 -1.98
CA GLY A 43 -49.44 56.15 -3.29
C GLY A 43 -48.02 55.62 -3.18
N ILE A 44 -47.20 56.22 -2.32
CA ILE A 44 -45.82 55.80 -2.06
C ILE A 44 -45.78 54.43 -1.38
N ALA A 45 -46.71 54.15 -0.47
CA ALA A 45 -46.81 52.85 0.18
C ALA A 45 -47.11 51.72 -0.80
N ILE A 46 -48.08 51.92 -1.71
CA ILE A 46 -48.38 50.93 -2.76
C ILE A 46 -47.14 50.71 -3.65
N ALA A 47 -46.48 51.78 -4.10
CA ALA A 47 -45.29 51.66 -4.94
C ALA A 47 -44.13 50.93 -4.24
N ALA A 48 -43.89 51.23 -2.95
CA ALA A 48 -42.84 50.61 -2.15
C ALA A 48 -43.10 49.12 -1.92
N VAL A 49 -44.33 48.74 -1.55
CA VAL A 49 -44.71 47.34 -1.33
C VAL A 49 -44.68 46.55 -2.64
N MET A 50 -45.17 47.13 -3.75
CA MET A 50 -45.12 46.50 -5.07
C MET A 50 -43.68 46.26 -5.53
N THR A 51 -42.79 47.23 -5.34
CA THR A 51 -41.37 47.11 -5.70
C THR A 51 -40.69 46.01 -4.89
N ALA A 52 -40.94 45.95 -3.57
CA ALA A 52 -40.44 44.88 -2.71
C ALA A 52 -41.00 43.48 -3.11
N ALA A 53 -42.28 43.40 -3.46
CA ALA A 53 -42.90 42.15 -3.91
C ALA A 53 -42.32 41.66 -5.25
N LEU A 54 -42.05 42.58 -6.19
CA LEU A 54 -41.38 42.27 -7.45
C LEU A 54 -39.93 41.80 -7.23
N ALA A 55 -39.20 42.45 -6.31
CA ALA A 55 -37.86 42.01 -5.90
C ALA A 55 -37.90 40.59 -5.30
N ALA A 56 -38.87 40.31 -4.42
CA ALA A 56 -39.08 38.98 -3.85
C ALA A 56 -39.37 37.94 -4.92
N GLY A 57 -40.27 38.23 -5.87
CA GLY A 57 -40.55 37.36 -7.01
C GLY A 57 -39.29 37.09 -7.84
N ALA A 58 -38.50 38.12 -8.15
CA ALA A 58 -37.27 37.99 -8.91
C ALA A 58 -36.21 37.12 -8.21
N VAL A 59 -36.03 37.27 -6.89
CA VAL A 59 -35.05 36.48 -6.12
C VAL A 59 -35.55 35.05 -5.89
N LEU A 60 -36.81 34.86 -5.51
CA LEU A 60 -37.36 33.55 -5.18
C LEU A 60 -37.56 32.66 -6.40
N GLN A 61 -38.01 33.22 -7.53
CA GLN A 61 -38.29 32.44 -8.74
C GLN A 61 -37.09 32.39 -9.69
N ARG A 62 -36.24 33.41 -9.67
CA ARG A 62 -35.19 33.62 -10.69
C ARG A 62 -33.83 33.99 -10.11
N GLY A 63 -33.60 33.92 -8.79
CA GLY A 63 -32.41 34.47 -8.13
C GLY A 63 -31.07 33.90 -8.61
N GLU A 64 -31.05 32.68 -9.16
CA GLU A 64 -29.85 32.06 -9.71
C GLU A 64 -29.57 32.47 -11.17
N THR A 65 -30.60 32.97 -11.86
CA THR A 65 -30.48 33.47 -13.23
C THR A 65 -29.92 34.89 -13.25
N GLN A 66 -29.28 35.26 -14.36
CA GLN A 66 -28.84 36.64 -14.58
C GLN A 66 -30.00 37.63 -14.53
N THR A 67 -31.14 37.27 -15.12
CA THR A 67 -32.34 38.11 -15.14
C THR A 67 -32.86 38.39 -13.74
N GLY A 68 -32.91 37.39 -12.85
CA GLY A 68 -33.38 37.60 -11.48
C GLY A 68 -32.47 38.54 -10.69
N ARG A 69 -31.14 38.43 -10.86
CA ARG A 69 -30.18 39.35 -10.24
C ARG A 69 -30.28 40.78 -10.77
N ILE A 70 -30.49 40.94 -12.07
CA ILE A 70 -30.71 42.25 -12.69
C ILE A 70 -31.99 42.88 -12.13
N LEU A 71 -33.10 42.13 -12.12
CA LEU A 71 -34.39 42.61 -11.63
C LEU A 71 -34.35 42.99 -10.15
N SER A 72 -33.66 42.23 -9.29
CA SER A 72 -33.50 42.59 -7.88
C SER A 72 -32.63 43.84 -7.69
N GLY A 73 -31.57 44.02 -8.50
CA GLY A 73 -30.76 45.23 -8.49
C GLY A 73 -31.54 46.47 -8.95
N VAL A 74 -32.35 46.34 -10.01
CA VAL A 74 -33.25 47.40 -10.49
C VAL A 74 -34.30 47.74 -9.42
N ALA A 75 -34.87 46.73 -8.76
CA ALA A 75 -35.84 46.97 -7.69
C ALA A 75 -35.23 47.69 -6.49
N LEU A 76 -33.96 47.42 -6.16
CA LEU A 76 -33.23 48.19 -5.14
C LEU A 76 -33.07 49.66 -5.54
N MET A 77 -32.70 49.96 -6.79
CA MET A 77 -32.62 51.34 -7.28
C MET A 77 -33.98 52.04 -7.22
N ALA A 78 -35.05 51.35 -7.60
CA ALA A 78 -36.41 51.88 -7.50
C ALA A 78 -36.81 52.16 -6.05
N GLN A 79 -36.37 51.33 -5.09
CA GLN A 79 -36.64 51.55 -3.68
C GLN A 79 -35.92 52.78 -3.13
N VAL A 80 -34.68 53.03 -3.58
CA VAL A 80 -33.94 54.28 -3.27
C VAL A 80 -34.65 55.49 -3.90
N SER A 81 -35.11 55.39 -5.15
CA SER A 81 -35.91 56.45 -5.79
C SER A 81 -37.17 56.81 -5.00
N LEU A 82 -37.87 55.80 -4.47
CA LEU A 82 -39.07 56.03 -3.66
C LEU A 82 -38.73 56.67 -2.30
N LEU A 83 -37.59 56.34 -1.69
CA LEU A 83 -37.13 56.97 -0.45
C LEU A 83 -36.83 58.45 -0.64
N VAL A 84 -36.13 58.76 -1.72
CA VAL A 84 -35.82 60.14 -2.12
C VAL A 84 -37.11 60.93 -2.37
N ALA A 85 -38.05 60.37 -3.13
CA ALA A 85 -39.33 61.01 -3.42
C ALA A 85 -40.21 61.16 -2.17
N ALA A 86 -40.14 60.21 -1.22
CA ALA A 86 -40.87 60.29 0.05
C ALA A 86 -40.45 61.50 0.90
N LEU A 87 -39.20 61.92 0.76
CA LEU A 87 -38.59 63.06 1.44
C LEU A 87 -38.66 64.36 0.62
N ASP A 88 -39.51 64.43 -0.40
CA ASP A 88 -39.70 65.66 -1.19
C ASP A 88 -39.99 66.86 -0.27
N GLY A 89 -39.22 67.93 -0.43
CA GLY A 89 -39.27 69.15 0.38
C GLY A 89 -38.62 69.05 1.77
N HIS A 90 -38.14 67.88 2.19
CA HIS A 90 -37.46 67.70 3.48
C HIS A 90 -35.95 67.95 3.38
N ALA A 91 -35.32 68.45 4.46
CA ALA A 91 -33.89 68.77 4.45
C ALA A 91 -32.98 67.57 4.14
N TRP A 92 -33.37 66.36 4.59
CA TRP A 92 -32.64 65.11 4.37
C TRP A 92 -32.77 64.54 2.96
N GLN A 93 -33.57 65.15 2.08
CA GLN A 93 -33.76 64.63 0.73
C GLN A 93 -32.40 64.51 0.02
N ILE A 94 -31.53 65.53 0.12
CA ILE A 94 -30.20 65.54 -0.50
C ILE A 94 -29.30 64.45 0.09
N ASP A 95 -29.28 64.30 1.41
CA ASP A 95 -28.47 63.27 2.08
C ASP A 95 -28.91 61.87 1.65
N MET A 96 -30.22 61.63 1.53
CA MET A 96 -30.74 60.33 1.08
C MET A 96 -30.50 60.05 -0.40
N HIS A 97 -30.23 61.05 -1.24
CA HIS A 97 -29.75 60.79 -2.62
C HIS A 97 -28.43 60.03 -2.63
N MET A 98 -27.57 60.21 -1.61
CA MET A 98 -26.31 59.47 -1.52
C MET A 98 -26.54 57.95 -1.33
N ALA A 99 -27.75 57.53 -0.96
CA ALA A 99 -28.10 56.11 -0.84
C ALA A 99 -28.00 55.34 -2.17
N TYR A 100 -28.06 56.02 -3.33
CA TYR A 100 -27.79 55.37 -4.63
C TYR A 100 -26.38 54.78 -4.69
N PHE A 101 -25.39 55.51 -4.21
CA PHE A 101 -23.99 55.07 -4.20
C PHE A 101 -23.80 53.85 -3.30
N ALA A 102 -24.36 53.91 -2.09
CA ALA A 102 -24.35 52.78 -1.16
C ALA A 102 -25.05 51.55 -1.74
N ALA A 103 -26.21 51.74 -2.39
CA ALA A 103 -26.97 50.66 -2.98
C ALA A 103 -26.26 50.04 -4.20
N LEU A 104 -25.64 50.85 -5.07
CA LEU A 104 -24.82 50.37 -6.19
C LEU A 104 -23.61 49.56 -5.70
N ALA A 105 -22.91 50.05 -4.67
CA ALA A 105 -21.78 49.35 -4.07
C ALA A 105 -22.19 47.98 -3.48
N LEU A 106 -23.36 47.89 -2.84
CA LEU A 106 -23.87 46.62 -2.30
C LEU A 106 -24.13 45.57 -3.38
N LEU A 107 -24.43 45.95 -4.64
CA LEU A 107 -24.66 45.01 -5.74
C LEU A 107 -23.40 44.24 -6.16
N VAL A 108 -22.20 44.69 -5.74
CA VAL A 108 -20.94 43.94 -5.94
C VAL A 108 -21.02 42.52 -5.36
N VAL A 109 -21.86 42.30 -4.34
CA VAL A 109 -22.09 40.98 -3.72
C VAL A 109 -22.51 39.90 -4.73
N TYR A 110 -23.16 40.28 -5.84
CA TYR A 110 -23.55 39.33 -6.88
C TYR A 110 -22.39 38.81 -7.72
N CYS A 111 -21.21 39.43 -7.66
CA CYS A 111 -20.07 39.12 -8.53
C CYS A 111 -20.48 39.12 -10.03
N ASP A 112 -21.42 39.99 -10.39
CA ASP A 112 -22.01 40.07 -11.74
C ASP A 112 -22.12 41.55 -12.16
N TRP A 113 -21.22 41.95 -13.05
CA TRP A 113 -21.12 43.34 -13.49
C TRP A 113 -22.38 43.82 -14.23
N THR A 114 -23.16 42.89 -14.81
CA THR A 114 -24.38 43.25 -15.56
C THR A 114 -25.47 43.79 -14.63
N VAL A 115 -25.47 43.40 -13.36
CA VAL A 115 -26.38 43.92 -12.34
C VAL A 115 -26.04 45.38 -12.03
N ILE A 116 -24.76 45.71 -11.89
CA ILE A 116 -24.29 47.08 -11.66
C ILE A 116 -24.59 47.95 -12.88
N ALA A 117 -24.30 47.47 -14.09
CA ALA A 117 -24.59 48.20 -15.32
C ALA A 117 -26.09 48.49 -15.50
N ALA A 118 -26.95 47.51 -15.24
CA ALA A 118 -28.41 47.68 -15.32
C ALA A 118 -28.95 48.63 -14.23
N ALA A 119 -28.42 48.55 -13.02
CA ALA A 119 -28.78 49.46 -11.93
C ALA A 119 -28.34 50.91 -12.24
N ALA A 120 -27.10 51.11 -12.69
CA ALA A 120 -26.60 52.43 -13.10
C ALA A 120 -27.40 53.01 -14.29
N ALA A 121 -27.74 52.18 -15.28
CA ALA A 121 -28.60 52.60 -16.39
C ALA A 121 -30.00 53.02 -15.89
N THR A 122 -30.56 52.30 -14.91
CA THR A 122 -31.84 52.65 -14.27
C THR A 122 -31.75 54.01 -13.58
N VAL A 123 -30.70 54.25 -12.82
CA VAL A 123 -30.44 55.54 -12.15
C VAL A 123 -30.31 56.66 -13.18
N ALA A 124 -29.54 56.45 -14.26
CA ALA A 124 -29.35 57.44 -15.32
C ALA A 124 -30.67 57.80 -16.03
N VAL A 125 -31.46 56.79 -16.42
CA VAL A 125 -32.77 56.99 -17.05
C VAL A 125 -33.73 57.71 -16.10
N HIS A 126 -33.73 57.34 -14.81
CA HIS A 126 -34.55 57.97 -13.78
C HIS A 126 -34.21 59.46 -13.60
N HIS A 127 -32.93 59.78 -13.38
CA HIS A 127 -32.47 61.15 -13.17
C HIS A 127 -32.71 62.02 -14.41
N LEU A 128 -32.46 61.49 -15.61
CA LEU A 128 -32.70 62.22 -16.85
C LEU A 128 -34.19 62.47 -17.07
N SER A 129 -35.04 61.45 -16.91
CA SER A 129 -36.48 61.57 -17.17
C SER A 129 -37.17 62.50 -16.16
N LEU A 130 -36.90 62.32 -14.88
CA LEU A 130 -37.51 63.13 -13.82
C LEU A 130 -36.96 64.56 -13.78
N SER A 131 -35.75 64.80 -14.27
CA SER A 131 -35.24 66.16 -14.48
C SER A 131 -36.13 67.01 -15.40
N TYR A 132 -36.95 66.40 -16.27
CA TYR A 132 -37.90 67.11 -17.13
C TYR A 132 -39.36 66.95 -16.68
N LEU A 133 -39.73 65.78 -16.15
CA LEU A 133 -41.13 65.46 -15.84
C LEU A 133 -41.54 65.86 -14.41
N LEU A 134 -40.68 65.64 -13.43
CA LEU A 134 -40.99 65.91 -12.02
C LEU A 134 -39.70 66.24 -11.22
N PRO A 135 -39.11 67.43 -11.43
CA PRO A 135 -37.79 67.76 -10.88
C PRO A 135 -37.69 67.67 -9.35
N ALA A 136 -38.76 68.03 -8.64
CA ALA A 136 -38.84 68.02 -7.18
C ALA A 136 -38.64 66.61 -6.59
N ALA A 137 -39.00 65.56 -7.33
CA ALA A 137 -38.82 64.18 -6.88
C ALA A 137 -37.35 63.70 -6.89
N VAL A 138 -36.41 64.48 -7.47
CA VAL A 138 -34.98 64.15 -7.57
C VAL A 138 -34.08 65.28 -7.09
N PHE A 139 -34.55 66.52 -7.01
CA PHE A 139 -33.73 67.61 -6.52
C PHE A 139 -34.58 68.59 -5.74
N PRO A 140 -34.12 69.07 -4.57
CA PRO A 140 -34.77 70.20 -3.95
C PRO A 140 -34.60 71.44 -4.84
N GLY A 141 -35.73 72.02 -5.27
CA GLY A 141 -35.79 73.18 -6.16
C GLY A 141 -35.87 72.81 -7.66
N SER A 142 -35.17 73.56 -8.51
CA SER A 142 -35.18 73.36 -9.97
C SER A 142 -34.02 72.48 -10.44
N ALA A 143 -34.29 71.62 -11.42
CA ALA A 143 -33.24 70.85 -12.08
C ALA A 143 -32.37 71.76 -12.95
N SER A 144 -31.05 71.75 -12.73
CA SER A 144 -30.08 72.43 -13.59
C SER A 144 -29.31 71.40 -14.42
N LEU A 145 -29.15 71.67 -15.72
CA LEU A 145 -28.41 70.81 -16.64
C LEU A 145 -26.97 70.52 -16.14
N GLY A 146 -26.33 71.52 -15.52
CA GLY A 146 -25.00 71.37 -14.92
C GLY A 146 -24.98 70.34 -13.77
N ARG A 147 -26.01 70.29 -12.92
CA ARG A 147 -26.10 69.32 -11.82
C ARG A 147 -26.29 67.90 -12.34
N VAL A 148 -27.14 67.72 -13.36
CA VAL A 148 -27.36 66.42 -14.01
C VAL A 148 -26.06 65.92 -14.66
N LEU A 149 -25.31 66.81 -15.33
CA LEU A 149 -24.02 66.47 -15.94
C LEU A 149 -22.99 66.02 -14.89
N VAL A 150 -22.87 66.74 -13.77
CA VAL A 150 -21.96 66.36 -12.67
C VAL A 150 -22.36 64.99 -12.09
N HIS A 151 -23.64 64.75 -11.85
CA HIS A 151 -24.11 63.44 -11.35
C HIS A 151 -23.87 62.32 -12.36
N ALA A 152 -24.07 62.57 -13.66
CA ALA A 152 -23.80 61.59 -14.70
C ALA A 152 -22.32 61.19 -14.74
N VAL A 153 -21.40 62.15 -14.62
CA VAL A 153 -19.95 61.87 -14.56
C VAL A 153 -19.61 61.04 -13.31
N ILE A 154 -20.12 61.43 -12.14
CA ILE A 154 -19.88 60.68 -10.89
C ILE A 154 -20.40 59.24 -11.00
N LEU A 155 -21.62 59.06 -11.50
CA LEU A 155 -22.23 57.74 -11.70
C LEU A 155 -21.43 56.86 -12.66
N ILE A 156 -20.92 57.42 -13.77
CA ILE A 156 -20.08 56.69 -14.73
C ILE A 156 -18.77 56.25 -14.07
N VAL A 157 -18.11 57.14 -13.34
CA VAL A 157 -16.83 56.83 -12.67
C VAL A 157 -17.03 55.75 -11.60
N GLU A 158 -18.04 55.89 -10.75
CA GLU A 158 -18.36 54.93 -9.71
C GLU A 158 -18.77 53.57 -10.29
N ALA A 159 -19.73 53.53 -11.22
CA ALA A 159 -20.16 52.30 -11.86
C ALA A 159 -19.01 51.59 -12.57
N GLY A 160 -18.12 52.35 -13.24
CA GLY A 160 -16.91 51.82 -13.85
C GLY A 160 -15.97 51.15 -12.84
N ALA A 161 -15.72 51.80 -11.70
CA ALA A 161 -14.90 51.23 -10.62
C ALA A 161 -15.53 49.96 -10.03
N LEU A 162 -16.84 49.97 -9.77
CA LEU A 162 -17.57 48.81 -9.23
C LEU A 162 -17.61 47.65 -10.23
N ILE A 163 -17.78 47.91 -11.54
CA ILE A 163 -17.72 46.90 -12.60
C ILE A 163 -16.33 46.25 -12.62
N MET A 164 -15.27 47.06 -12.57
CA MET A 164 -13.89 46.56 -12.56
C MET A 164 -13.62 45.68 -11.32
N ALA A 165 -14.03 46.15 -10.14
CA ALA A 165 -13.90 45.39 -8.89
C ALA A 165 -14.67 44.06 -8.96
N THR A 166 -15.90 44.08 -9.48
CA THR A 166 -16.76 42.91 -9.63
C THR A 166 -16.17 41.87 -10.58
N GLN A 167 -15.63 42.30 -11.72
CA GLN A 167 -14.93 41.43 -12.66
C GLN A 167 -13.62 40.89 -12.07
N GLY A 168 -12.91 41.68 -11.26
CA GLY A 168 -11.75 41.25 -10.49
C GLY A 168 -12.11 40.12 -9.51
N LEU A 169 -13.15 40.33 -8.70
CA LEU A 169 -13.63 39.35 -7.73
C LEU A 169 -14.08 38.04 -8.39
N HIS A 170 -14.81 38.12 -9.51
CA HIS A 170 -15.17 36.95 -10.30
C HIS A 170 -13.94 36.13 -10.73
N ARG A 171 -12.91 36.81 -11.27
CA ARG A 171 -11.66 36.15 -11.71
C ARG A 171 -10.93 35.49 -10.55
N VAL A 172 -10.80 36.16 -9.41
CA VAL A 172 -10.11 35.62 -8.23
C VAL A 172 -10.80 34.36 -7.71
N ILE A 173 -12.12 34.36 -7.61
CA ILE A 173 -12.88 33.17 -7.17
C ILE A 173 -12.67 32.00 -8.15
N GLY A 174 -12.75 32.25 -9.46
CA GLY A 174 -12.52 31.21 -10.47
C GLY A 174 -11.08 30.68 -10.48
N LEU A 175 -10.08 31.53 -10.24
CA LEU A 175 -8.69 31.11 -10.11
C LEU A 175 -8.48 30.27 -8.85
N ALA A 176 -9.07 30.66 -7.72
CA ALA A 176 -8.98 29.92 -6.47
C ALA A 176 -9.62 28.52 -6.59
N GLU A 177 -10.76 28.39 -7.26
CA GLU A 177 -11.40 27.09 -7.52
C GLU A 177 -10.51 26.16 -8.36
N ARG A 178 -9.93 26.68 -9.45
CA ARG A 178 -9.03 25.90 -10.31
C ARG A 178 -7.74 25.51 -9.60
N ALA A 179 -7.16 26.44 -8.83
CA ALA A 179 -5.95 26.17 -8.05
C ALA A 179 -6.22 25.10 -6.98
N ARG A 180 -7.37 25.16 -6.31
CA ARG A 180 -7.79 24.14 -5.34
C ARG A 180 -8.04 22.79 -6.01
N ALA A 181 -8.74 22.75 -7.14
CA ALA A 181 -8.99 21.50 -7.88
C ALA A 181 -7.67 20.83 -8.30
N LYS A 182 -6.72 21.62 -8.82
CA LYS A 182 -5.39 21.13 -9.19
C LYS A 182 -4.58 20.65 -7.97
N ALA A 183 -4.70 21.33 -6.84
CA ALA A 183 -4.06 20.89 -5.59
C ALA A 183 -4.66 19.58 -5.07
N GLU A 184 -5.99 19.43 -5.10
CA GLU A 184 -6.68 18.19 -4.72
C GLU A 184 -6.24 17.01 -5.61
N GLU A 185 -6.13 17.23 -6.93
CA GLU A 185 -5.65 16.23 -7.89
C GLU A 185 -4.18 15.84 -7.63
N ALA A 186 -3.28 16.82 -7.48
CA ALA A 186 -1.87 16.56 -7.19
C ALA A 186 -1.66 15.84 -5.84
N MET A 187 -2.47 16.16 -4.83
CA MET A 187 -2.44 15.46 -3.54
C MET A 187 -2.90 14.01 -3.66
N GLN A 188 -3.89 13.73 -4.51
CA GLN A 188 -4.37 12.37 -4.75
C GLN A 188 -3.33 11.55 -5.49
N GLU A 189 -2.73 12.10 -6.55
CA GLU A 189 -1.64 11.47 -7.31
C GLU A 189 -0.44 11.15 -6.41
N ALA A 190 -0.04 12.09 -5.54
CA ALA A 190 1.04 11.87 -4.58
C ALA A 190 0.74 10.74 -3.59
N ARG A 191 -0.51 10.62 -3.12
CA ARG A 191 -0.93 9.53 -2.22
C ARG A 191 -0.91 8.17 -2.91
N GLU A 192 -1.34 8.11 -4.16
CA GLU A 192 -1.33 6.87 -4.95
C GLU A 192 0.11 6.43 -5.24
N ALA A 193 0.99 7.37 -5.58
CA ALA A 193 2.41 7.10 -5.76
C ALA A 193 3.09 6.59 -4.47
N ASP A 194 2.79 7.21 -3.32
CA ASP A 194 3.34 6.79 -2.03
C ASP A 194 2.86 5.39 -1.64
N ALA A 195 1.55 5.11 -1.80
CA ALA A 195 0.98 3.79 -1.53
C ALA A 195 1.56 2.70 -2.45
N ALA A 196 1.78 3.00 -3.74
CA ALA A 196 2.41 2.08 -4.68
C ALA A 196 3.88 1.81 -4.31
N ALA A 197 4.62 2.84 -3.91
CA ALA A 197 6.01 2.71 -3.46
C ALA A 197 6.10 1.88 -2.17
N ASP A 198 5.19 2.09 -1.23
CA ASP A 198 5.08 1.31 0.00
C ASP A 198 4.79 -0.17 -0.27
N HIS A 199 3.85 -0.45 -1.18
CA HIS A 199 3.53 -1.82 -1.58
C HIS A 199 4.72 -2.51 -2.26
N ALA A 200 5.43 -1.81 -3.15
CA ALA A 200 6.62 -2.33 -3.81
C ALA A 200 7.73 -2.69 -2.79
N ARG A 201 8.00 -1.79 -1.83
CA ARG A 201 8.98 -2.04 -0.76
C ARG A 201 8.63 -3.27 0.08
N ARG A 202 7.36 -3.42 0.46
CA ARG A 202 6.92 -4.59 1.26
C ARG A 202 7.05 -5.89 0.48
N SER A 203 6.64 -5.88 -0.79
CA SER A 203 6.75 -7.06 -1.64
C SER A 203 8.20 -7.47 -1.89
N GLU A 204 9.11 -6.51 -2.07
CA GLU A 204 10.54 -6.78 -2.20
C GLU A 204 11.12 -7.37 -0.91
N GLU A 205 10.77 -6.81 0.24
CA GLU A 205 11.23 -7.31 1.54
C GLU A 205 10.70 -8.71 1.84
N GLU A 206 9.42 -8.97 1.59
CA GLU A 206 8.82 -10.30 1.71
C GLU A 206 9.52 -11.31 0.78
N GLY A 207 9.81 -10.92 -0.46
CA GLY A 207 10.57 -11.73 -1.40
C GLY A 207 11.99 -12.05 -0.89
N ARG A 208 12.68 -11.05 -0.33
CA ARG A 208 14.02 -11.20 0.25
C ARG A 208 14.01 -12.15 1.45
N ILE A 209 13.05 -12.01 2.36
CA ILE A 209 12.90 -12.87 3.54
C ILE A 209 12.57 -14.31 3.11
N ALA A 210 11.64 -14.49 2.17
CA ALA A 210 11.27 -15.81 1.66
C ALA A 210 12.46 -16.51 0.98
N HIS A 211 13.23 -15.78 0.16
CA HIS A 211 14.41 -16.32 -0.50
C HIS A 211 15.50 -16.71 0.51
N ALA A 212 15.76 -15.85 1.49
CA ALA A 212 16.71 -16.14 2.57
C ALA A 212 16.29 -17.37 3.40
N ALA A 213 14.98 -17.54 3.67
CA ALA A 213 14.47 -18.71 4.39
C ALA A 213 14.66 -20.01 3.60
N VAL A 214 14.41 -20.00 2.28
CA VAL A 214 14.65 -21.17 1.41
C VAL A 214 16.13 -21.53 1.37
N GLN A 215 17.02 -20.55 1.21
CA GLN A 215 18.47 -20.78 1.23
C GLN A 215 18.95 -21.34 2.57
N ALA A 216 18.47 -20.77 3.68
CA ALA A 216 18.83 -21.25 5.02
C ALA A 216 18.34 -22.68 5.28
N ALA A 217 17.15 -23.05 4.79
CA ALA A 217 16.63 -24.41 4.89
C ALA A 217 17.46 -25.39 4.06
N ALA A 218 17.83 -25.03 2.82
CA ALA A 218 18.67 -25.84 1.96
C ALA A 218 20.08 -26.06 2.55
N GLU A 219 20.68 -25.02 3.14
CA GLU A 219 21.99 -25.13 3.78
C GLU A 219 21.94 -26.01 5.03
N ARG A 220 20.89 -25.90 5.87
CA ARG A 220 20.68 -26.80 7.01
C ARG A 220 20.56 -28.25 6.56
N GLN A 221 19.72 -28.52 5.57
CA GLN A 221 19.55 -29.87 5.03
C GLN A 221 20.86 -30.46 4.49
N ARG A 222 21.67 -29.64 3.82
CA ARG A 222 23.00 -30.05 3.37
C ARG A 222 23.92 -30.34 4.56
N ALA A 223 23.95 -29.48 5.57
CA ALA A 223 24.79 -29.66 6.75
C ALA A 223 24.42 -30.95 7.51
N ASP A 224 23.13 -31.20 7.73
CA ASP A 224 22.62 -32.40 8.41
C ASP A 224 23.02 -33.68 7.65
N MET A 225 22.89 -33.67 6.31
CA MET A 225 23.31 -34.78 5.46
C MET A 225 24.83 -35.02 5.55
N VAL A 226 25.64 -33.96 5.50
CA VAL A 226 27.11 -34.08 5.59
C VAL A 226 27.51 -34.66 6.95
N ASP A 227 26.89 -34.18 8.03
CA ASP A 227 27.20 -34.64 9.38
C ASP A 227 26.81 -36.11 9.58
N ALA A 228 25.60 -36.51 9.16
CA ALA A 228 25.15 -37.90 9.22
C ALA A 228 26.09 -38.85 8.45
N LEU A 229 26.56 -38.44 7.26
CA LEU A 229 27.51 -39.21 6.47
C LEU A 229 28.88 -39.28 7.15
N ALA A 230 29.38 -38.16 7.69
CA ALA A 230 30.67 -38.11 8.39
C ALA A 230 30.67 -39.03 9.64
N GLN A 231 29.61 -38.99 10.43
CA GLN A 231 29.44 -39.88 11.59
C GLN A 231 29.40 -41.35 11.17
N SER A 232 28.69 -41.67 10.09
CA SER A 232 28.55 -43.05 9.60
C SER A 232 29.84 -43.59 9.01
N LEU A 233 30.59 -42.78 8.25
CA LEU A 233 31.92 -43.11 7.76
C LEU A 233 32.92 -43.31 8.91
N SER A 234 32.83 -42.50 9.96
CA SER A 234 33.68 -42.65 11.16
C SER A 234 33.44 -43.99 11.88
N ARG A 235 32.18 -44.44 11.97
CA ARG A 235 31.85 -45.77 12.51
C ARG A 235 32.37 -46.90 11.62
N LEU A 236 32.20 -46.77 10.31
CA LEU A 236 32.69 -47.74 9.34
C LEU A 236 34.22 -47.89 9.41
N ALA A 237 34.94 -46.77 9.52
CA ALA A 237 36.40 -46.75 9.69
C ALA A 237 36.87 -47.42 10.99
N LYS A 238 36.03 -47.47 12.03
CA LYS A 238 36.29 -48.19 13.29
C LYS A 238 35.92 -49.68 13.22
N GLY A 239 35.48 -50.17 12.06
CA GLY A 239 35.11 -51.57 11.84
C GLY A 239 33.64 -51.90 12.13
N ASP A 240 32.80 -50.90 12.43
CA ASP A 240 31.36 -51.11 12.61
C ASP A 240 30.64 -51.11 11.26
N LEU A 241 30.48 -52.30 10.68
CA LEU A 241 29.79 -52.53 9.42
C LEU A 241 28.27 -52.61 9.57
N SER A 242 27.74 -52.50 10.79
CA SER A 242 26.31 -52.51 11.06
C SER A 242 25.66 -51.13 10.89
N VAL A 243 26.46 -50.07 10.79
CA VAL A 243 25.97 -48.70 10.64
C VAL A 243 25.13 -48.53 9.38
N ARG A 244 23.96 -47.94 9.52
CA ARG A 244 23.07 -47.59 8.40
C ARG A 244 22.56 -46.18 8.57
N LEU A 245 22.47 -45.44 7.48
CA LEU A 245 21.76 -44.17 7.41
C LEU A 245 20.27 -44.47 7.25
N VAL A 246 19.50 -44.36 8.34
CA VAL A 246 18.08 -44.74 8.38
C VAL A 246 17.17 -43.56 8.01
N GLU A 247 17.50 -42.36 8.47
CA GLU A 247 16.74 -41.15 8.16
C GLU A 247 16.83 -40.83 6.67
N GLN A 248 15.68 -40.55 6.07
CA GLN A 248 15.59 -40.23 4.65
C GLN A 248 16.17 -38.84 4.39
N PHE A 249 16.98 -38.71 3.33
CA PHE A 249 17.51 -37.41 2.92
C PHE A 249 16.52 -36.72 1.96
N SER A 250 16.77 -35.46 1.57
CA SER A 250 16.03 -34.88 0.44
C SER A 250 16.18 -35.74 -0.80
N GLU A 251 15.21 -35.62 -1.69
CA GLU A 251 15.23 -36.23 -3.01
C GLU A 251 16.60 -36.11 -3.72
N SER A 252 17.23 -34.93 -3.68
CA SER A 252 18.54 -34.69 -4.31
C SER A 252 19.72 -35.47 -3.70
N TYR A 253 19.59 -35.97 -2.47
CA TYR A 253 20.65 -36.66 -1.73
C TYR A 253 20.29 -38.11 -1.35
N GLU A 254 19.08 -38.57 -1.66
CA GLU A 254 18.61 -39.91 -1.28
C GLU A 254 19.44 -41.03 -1.92
N GLN A 255 19.92 -40.82 -3.15
CA GLN A 255 20.84 -41.75 -3.82
C GLN A 255 22.13 -41.95 -3.01
N LEU A 256 22.69 -40.87 -2.43
CA LEU A 256 23.91 -40.95 -1.63
C LEU A 256 23.73 -41.81 -0.37
N ARG A 257 22.56 -41.69 0.28
CA ARG A 257 22.19 -42.53 1.42
C ARG A 257 22.11 -44.00 1.04
N ALA A 258 21.44 -44.28 -0.08
CA ALA A 258 21.28 -45.63 -0.61
C ALA A 258 22.63 -46.26 -0.96
N ASP A 259 23.49 -45.53 -1.65
CA ASP A 259 24.83 -45.97 -2.06
C ASP A 259 25.72 -46.27 -0.85
N PHE A 260 25.71 -45.40 0.18
CA PHE A 260 26.44 -45.65 1.43
C PHE A 260 25.98 -46.95 2.10
N ASN A 261 24.67 -47.13 2.27
CA ASN A 261 24.11 -48.33 2.90
C ASN A 261 24.44 -49.60 2.11
N GLN A 262 24.38 -49.54 0.78
CA GLN A 262 24.74 -50.65 -0.08
C GLN A 262 26.22 -51.00 0.02
N ALA A 263 27.11 -49.99 0.05
CA ALA A 263 28.54 -50.20 0.24
C ALA A 263 28.85 -50.85 1.60
N ALA A 264 28.19 -50.41 2.68
CA ALA A 264 28.35 -51.00 4.00
C ALA A 264 27.90 -52.47 4.06
N VAL A 265 26.78 -52.82 3.40
CA VAL A 265 26.33 -54.22 3.25
C VAL A 265 27.37 -55.05 2.50
N LYS A 266 27.86 -54.56 1.34
CA LYS A 266 28.83 -55.30 0.53
C LYS A 266 30.15 -55.53 1.26
N LEU A 267 30.59 -54.58 2.06
CA LEU A 267 31.79 -54.74 2.88
C LEU A 267 31.57 -55.75 4.04
N ALA A 268 30.39 -55.74 4.67
CA ALA A 268 30.00 -56.73 5.67
C ALA A 268 30.01 -58.15 5.10
N ASP A 269 29.40 -58.34 3.93
CA ASP A 269 29.35 -59.64 3.25
C ASP A 269 30.76 -60.14 2.91
N ALA A 270 31.63 -59.26 2.39
CA ALA A 270 33.00 -59.62 2.05
C ALA A 270 33.81 -60.07 3.29
N LEU A 271 33.65 -59.39 4.42
CA LEU A 271 34.34 -59.75 5.67
C LEU A 271 33.77 -61.03 6.30
N ALA A 272 32.46 -61.28 6.18
CA ALA A 272 31.86 -62.55 6.60
C ALA A 272 32.42 -63.74 5.81
N VAL A 273 32.61 -63.59 4.49
CA VAL A 273 33.25 -64.61 3.66
C VAL A 273 34.71 -64.86 4.08
N ILE A 274 35.46 -63.80 4.40
CA ILE A 274 36.84 -63.94 4.88
C ILE A 274 36.88 -64.70 6.23
N ASP A 275 35.99 -64.38 7.16
CA ASP A 275 35.90 -65.05 8.46
C ASP A 275 35.55 -66.54 8.32
N GLU A 276 34.57 -66.86 7.47
CA GLU A 276 34.20 -68.25 7.15
C GLU A 276 35.41 -69.05 6.61
N ARG A 277 36.14 -68.45 5.66
CA ARG A 277 37.34 -69.06 5.06
C ARG A 277 38.45 -69.26 6.08
N ALA A 278 38.70 -68.27 6.94
CA ALA A 278 39.69 -68.36 8.02
C ALA A 278 39.31 -69.45 9.04
N GLY A 279 38.03 -69.57 9.39
CA GLY A 279 37.51 -70.67 10.21
C GLY A 279 37.71 -72.04 9.56
N GLY A 280 37.53 -72.13 8.23
CA GLY A 280 37.84 -73.33 7.46
C GLY A 280 39.33 -73.71 7.52
N VAL A 281 40.23 -72.75 7.34
CA VAL A 281 41.68 -72.95 7.46
C VAL A 281 42.07 -73.42 8.86
N ARG A 282 41.48 -72.84 9.91
CA ARG A 282 41.72 -73.22 11.31
C ARG A 282 41.32 -74.68 11.56
N ARG A 283 40.10 -75.06 11.18
CA ARG A 283 39.62 -76.45 11.29
C ARG A 283 40.51 -77.42 10.50
N GLY A 284 40.92 -77.05 9.29
CA GLY A 284 41.85 -77.86 8.49
C GLY A 284 43.22 -78.01 9.16
N SER A 285 43.72 -76.97 9.80
CA SER A 285 44.97 -77.00 10.55
C SER A 285 44.89 -77.92 11.77
N ASP A 286 43.77 -77.88 12.51
CA ASP A 286 43.52 -78.77 13.65
C ASP A 286 43.46 -80.24 13.20
N GLN A 287 42.78 -80.53 12.08
CA GLN A 287 42.74 -81.87 11.50
C GLN A 287 44.13 -82.38 11.07
N ILE A 288 44.97 -81.51 10.50
CA ILE A 288 46.35 -81.85 10.14
C ILE A 288 47.17 -82.14 11.40
N ALA A 289 47.03 -81.34 12.45
CA ALA A 289 47.72 -81.54 13.72
C ALA A 289 47.34 -82.89 14.37
N ASP A 290 46.05 -83.23 14.38
CA ASP A 290 45.55 -84.52 14.87
C ASP A 290 46.07 -85.69 14.04
N ALA A 291 46.05 -85.57 12.70
CA ALA A 291 46.57 -86.58 11.80
C ALA A 291 48.09 -86.80 11.98
N ALA A 292 48.85 -85.71 12.14
CA ALA A 292 50.29 -85.75 12.38
C ALA A 292 50.62 -86.41 13.74
N SER A 293 49.86 -86.09 14.80
CA SER A 293 49.98 -86.72 16.11
C SER A 293 49.73 -88.23 16.06
N ASN A 294 48.67 -88.66 15.36
CA ASN A 294 48.36 -90.07 15.16
C ASN A 294 49.47 -90.79 14.37
N LEU A 295 49.97 -90.17 13.31
CA LEU A 295 51.08 -90.72 12.52
C LEU A 295 52.35 -90.86 13.37
N SER A 296 52.71 -89.86 14.18
CA SER A 296 53.85 -89.92 15.11
C SER A 296 53.73 -91.12 16.04
N ARG A 297 52.56 -91.29 16.68
CA ARG A 297 52.31 -92.44 17.57
C ARG A 297 52.42 -93.78 16.84
N ARG A 298 51.97 -93.86 15.59
CA ARG A 298 52.12 -95.06 14.76
C ARG A 298 53.58 -95.32 14.40
N THR A 299 54.35 -94.28 14.08
CA THR A 299 55.78 -94.38 13.78
C THR A 299 56.57 -94.83 15.01
N GLU A 300 56.25 -94.32 16.21
CA GLU A 300 56.81 -94.78 17.48
C GLU A 300 56.50 -96.27 17.73
N GLN A 301 55.26 -96.70 17.53
CA GLN A 301 54.89 -98.11 17.68
C GLN A 301 55.60 -99.01 16.67
N GLN A 302 55.75 -98.58 15.42
CA GLN A 302 56.50 -99.32 14.41
C GLN A 302 57.99 -99.43 14.76
N ALA A 303 58.59 -98.36 15.27
CA ALA A 303 59.97 -98.37 15.74
C ALA A 303 60.14 -99.33 16.93
N ALA A 304 59.19 -99.37 17.87
CA ALA A 304 59.19 -100.32 18.98
C ALA A 304 59.10 -101.77 18.49
N ASN A 305 58.17 -102.07 17.57
CA ASN A 305 58.04 -103.42 17.00
C ASN A 305 59.29 -103.83 16.21
N LEU A 306 59.95 -102.88 15.52
CA LEU A 306 61.20 -103.14 14.81
C LEU A 306 62.35 -103.43 15.80
N ALA A 307 62.41 -102.72 16.93
CA ALA A 307 63.37 -102.99 17.99
C ALA A 307 63.15 -104.38 18.61
N GLU A 308 61.89 -104.77 18.85
CA GLU A 308 61.54 -106.11 19.32
C GLU A 308 61.93 -107.19 18.30
N THR A 309 61.69 -106.94 17.01
CA THR A 309 62.11 -107.83 15.92
C THR A 309 63.63 -107.96 15.86
N ALA A 310 64.37 -106.86 16.00
CA ALA A 310 65.83 -106.87 16.04
C ALA A 310 66.37 -107.66 17.25
N SER A 311 65.77 -107.48 18.43
CA SER A 311 66.12 -108.27 19.62
C SER A 311 65.85 -109.76 19.44
N ALA A 312 64.73 -110.13 18.81
CA ALA A 312 64.44 -111.52 18.46
C ALA A 312 65.43 -112.09 17.43
N MET A 313 65.87 -111.28 16.46
CA MET A 313 66.91 -111.66 15.52
C MET A 313 68.27 -111.86 16.21
N ASP A 314 68.62 -111.04 17.20
CA ASP A 314 69.84 -111.23 18.00
C ASP A 314 69.79 -112.55 18.79
N GLU A 315 68.63 -112.89 19.38
CA GLU A 315 68.44 -114.14 20.11
C GLU A 315 68.49 -115.38 19.18
N ILE A 316 67.89 -115.29 17.99
CA ILE A 316 68.01 -116.32 16.95
C ILE A 316 69.47 -116.45 16.51
N THR A 317 70.17 -115.35 16.27
CA THR A 317 71.59 -115.35 15.87
C THR A 317 72.47 -115.98 16.94
N ALA A 318 72.23 -115.67 18.23
CA ALA A 318 72.90 -116.31 19.35
C ALA A 318 72.63 -117.82 19.38
N THR A 319 71.38 -118.24 19.19
CA THR A 319 70.97 -119.66 19.17
C THR A 319 71.59 -120.42 17.99
N VAL A 320 71.64 -119.80 16.79
CA VAL A 320 72.31 -120.36 15.61
C VAL A 320 73.81 -120.46 15.85
N GLY A 321 74.43 -119.43 16.45
CA GLY A 321 75.82 -119.46 16.86
C GLY A 321 76.11 -120.61 17.83
N GLN A 322 75.25 -120.81 18.83
CA GLN A 322 75.32 -121.92 19.79
C GLN A 322 75.16 -123.29 19.10
N THR A 323 74.24 -123.38 18.13
CA THR A 323 74.00 -124.60 17.34
C THR A 323 75.19 -124.93 16.45
N ALA A 324 75.79 -123.93 15.79
CA ALA A 324 77.00 -124.09 14.99
C ALA A 324 78.21 -124.52 15.85
N ASP A 325 78.34 -123.96 17.05
CA ASP A 325 79.36 -124.37 18.02
C ASP A 325 79.13 -125.80 18.53
N GLY A 326 77.87 -126.18 18.77
CA GLY A 326 77.46 -127.54 19.07
C GLY A 326 77.81 -128.52 17.94
N ALA A 327 77.52 -128.16 16.68
CA ALA A 327 77.89 -128.95 15.52
C ALA A 327 79.42 -129.08 15.35
N ARG A 328 80.20 -128.02 15.60
CA ARG A 328 81.68 -128.08 15.63
C ARG A 328 82.18 -129.04 16.71
N LYS A 329 81.62 -128.96 17.93
CA LYS A 329 81.95 -129.88 19.03
C LYS A 329 81.61 -131.33 18.68
N ALA A 330 80.45 -131.58 18.07
CA ALA A 330 80.05 -132.91 17.61
C ALA A 330 80.98 -133.43 16.50
N ALA A 331 81.33 -132.60 15.51
CA ALA A 331 82.31 -132.95 14.47
C ALA A 331 83.69 -133.28 15.06
N ALA A 332 84.14 -132.55 16.08
CA ALA A 332 85.39 -132.84 16.79
C ALA A 332 85.35 -134.16 17.59
N VAL A 333 84.18 -134.59 18.07
CA VAL A 333 83.98 -135.89 18.75
C VAL A 333 84.00 -137.04 17.74
N VAL A 334 83.43 -136.86 16.55
CA VAL A 334 83.44 -137.87 15.46
C VAL A 334 84.83 -138.00 14.81
N ALA A 335 85.68 -136.97 14.91
CA ALA A 335 87.06 -136.99 14.44
C ALA A 335 88.06 -137.70 15.39
N ARG A 336 87.58 -138.29 16.49
CA ARG A 336 88.35 -139.16 17.40
C ARG A 336 87.97 -140.62 17.22
#